data_AF-A0A2T4VAK2-F1
#
_entry.id   AF-A0A2T4VAK2-F1
#
_cell.length_a   1.000
_cell.length_b   1.000
_cell.length_c   1.000
_cell.angle_alpha   90.00
_cell.angle_beta   90.00
_cell.angle_gamma   90.00
#
_symmetry.space_group_name_H-M   'P 1'
#
loop_
_entity.id
_entity.type
_entity.pdbx_description
1 polymer ?
#
loop_
_entity_poly.entity_id
_entity_poly.type
_entity_poly.pdbx_seq_one_letter_code
_entity_poly.pdbx_strand_id
1 'polypeptide(L)'
;MTVKKDLKKRIRERQEKTGESYTTARMHVLNQGPSETPEVRPVVLREVTPLAEAMGLKGKAFLSSHFPGQLTRPALERLREVLLATQGEPATRRMRAVLLRGEPDTLELVSLALELWGETRVFTRDLRLGMRGPSRSGRTLSFELQADGKHVTVVATLVPSLKGTPRLMLSTGEDYLRAEQVLDDPAALLESFALLDMRQ
;
A
#
# COMPACT_ATOMS: atom_id res chain seq x y z
N MET A 1 3.63 -23.60 20.43
CA MET A 1 5.07 -23.93 20.34
C MET A 1 5.84 -22.92 21.18
N THR A 2 6.98 -23.29 21.77
CA THR A 2 7.79 -22.37 22.60
C THR A 2 9.03 -21.92 21.84
N VAL A 3 9.54 -20.73 22.15
CA VAL A 3 10.75 -20.12 21.53
C VAL A 3 11.94 -21.09 21.49
N LYS A 4 12.11 -21.90 22.56
CA LYS A 4 13.16 -22.92 22.65
C LYS A 4 12.95 -24.08 21.67
N LYS A 5 11.70 -24.47 21.41
CA LYS A 5 11.34 -25.55 20.47
C LYS A 5 11.60 -25.12 19.01
N ASP A 6 11.30 -23.87 18.68
CA ASP A 6 11.53 -23.30 17.34
C ASP A 6 13.01 -23.10 17.04
N LEU A 7 13.80 -22.62 17.99
CA LEU A 7 15.26 -22.48 17.81
C LEU A 7 15.91 -23.83 17.47
N LYS A 8 15.54 -24.89 18.20
CA LYS A 8 16.06 -26.24 17.95
C LYS A 8 15.65 -26.77 16.58
N LYS A 9 14.44 -26.47 16.11
CA LYS A 9 13.95 -26.85 14.79
C LYS A 9 14.75 -26.15 13.69
N ARG A 10 14.93 -24.82 13.76
CA ARG A 10 15.73 -24.04 12.80
C ARG A 10 17.18 -24.50 12.71
N ILE A 11 17.79 -24.84 13.85
CA ILE A 11 19.15 -25.38 13.86
C ILE A 11 19.21 -26.72 13.13
N ARG A 12 18.27 -27.64 13.38
CA ARG A 12 18.23 -28.95 12.70
C ARG A 12 18.01 -28.83 11.20
N GLU A 13 17.05 -28.02 10.77
CA GLU A 13 16.79 -27.77 9.34
C GLU A 13 18.02 -27.23 8.63
N ARG A 14 18.77 -26.33 9.27
CA ARG A 14 20.04 -25.82 8.73
C ARG A 14 21.10 -26.91 8.65
N GLN A 15 21.27 -27.72 9.70
CA GLN A 15 22.24 -28.82 9.70
C GLN A 15 21.94 -29.84 8.61
N GLU A 16 20.67 -30.19 8.40
CA GLU A 16 20.23 -31.09 7.32
C GLU A 16 20.50 -30.49 5.94
N LYS A 17 20.28 -29.18 5.77
CA LYS A 17 20.48 -28.49 4.48
C LYS A 17 21.95 -28.27 4.11
N THR A 18 22.81 -28.03 5.09
CA THR A 18 24.18 -27.53 4.87
C THR A 18 25.27 -28.52 5.28
N GLY A 19 24.94 -29.55 6.06
CA GLY A 19 25.92 -30.46 6.65
C GLY A 19 26.77 -29.82 7.76
N GLU A 20 26.43 -28.61 8.22
CA GLU A 20 27.18 -27.90 9.25
C GLU A 20 27.13 -28.59 10.62
N SER A 21 28.19 -28.39 11.41
CA SER A 21 28.20 -28.78 12.83
C SER A 21 27.15 -27.99 13.62
N TYR A 22 26.65 -28.56 14.73
CA TYR A 22 25.61 -27.92 15.54
C TYR A 22 26.00 -26.54 16.05
N THR A 23 27.27 -26.35 16.45
CA THR A 23 27.80 -25.07 16.94
C THR A 23 27.86 -24.02 15.85
N THR A 24 28.30 -24.39 14.64
CA THR A 24 28.32 -23.52 13.46
C THR A 24 26.89 -23.14 13.05
N ALA A 25 26.00 -24.11 12.94
CA ALA A 25 24.59 -23.88 12.61
C ALA A 25 23.89 -23.02 13.67
N ARG A 26 24.17 -23.24 14.96
CA ARG A 26 23.65 -22.43 16.07
C ARG A 26 24.16 -21.00 16.01
N MET A 27 25.45 -20.77 15.75
CA MET A 27 25.98 -19.41 15.57
C MET A 27 25.29 -18.72 14.40
N HIS A 28 25.14 -19.38 13.25
CA HIS A 28 24.47 -18.79 12.11
C HIS A 28 23.00 -18.48 12.37
N VAL A 29 22.25 -19.39 13.01
CA VAL A 29 20.84 -19.18 13.35
C VAL A 29 20.67 -18.06 14.38
N LEU A 30 21.60 -17.91 15.33
CA LEU A 30 21.59 -16.81 16.30
C LEU A 30 22.02 -15.47 15.68
N ASN A 31 23.01 -15.48 14.77
CA ASN A 31 23.45 -14.29 14.04
C ASN A 31 22.43 -13.83 12.98
N GLN A 32 21.55 -14.72 12.53
CA GLN A 32 20.38 -14.40 11.71
C GLN A 32 19.25 -13.73 12.53
N GLY A 33 19.45 -13.51 13.83
CA GLY A 33 18.42 -13.02 14.74
C GLY A 33 17.26 -14.00 14.93
N PRO A 34 16.31 -13.70 15.84
CA PRO A 34 14.96 -14.22 15.61
C PRO A 34 14.64 -13.91 14.16
N SER A 35 14.15 -14.91 13.41
CA SER A 35 13.57 -14.61 12.10
C SER A 35 12.55 -13.55 12.42
N GLU A 36 12.84 -12.30 12.08
CA GLU A 36 11.83 -11.29 11.95
C GLU A 36 10.94 -11.88 10.86
N THR A 37 9.97 -12.71 11.23
CA THR A 37 8.65 -12.55 10.63
C THR A 37 8.48 -11.05 10.66
N PRO A 38 8.59 -10.35 9.51
CA PRO A 38 8.56 -8.89 9.49
C PRO A 38 7.38 -8.55 10.35
N GLU A 39 7.65 -7.92 11.50
CA GLU A 39 6.60 -7.68 12.48
C GLU A 39 5.65 -6.77 11.73
N VAL A 40 4.56 -7.35 11.19
CA VAL A 40 3.67 -6.65 10.26
C VAL A 40 3.01 -5.60 11.11
N ARG A 41 3.66 -4.44 11.20
CA ARG A 41 3.16 -3.34 12.00
C ARG A 41 1.84 -2.96 11.36
N PRO A 42 0.72 -3.10 12.06
CA PRO A 42 -0.56 -2.81 11.47
C PRO A 42 -0.53 -1.37 10.98
N VAL A 43 -0.78 -1.19 9.68
CA VAL A 43 -0.90 0.14 9.09
C VAL A 43 -2.13 0.79 9.72
N VAL A 44 -1.91 1.82 10.54
CA VAL A 44 -2.99 2.56 11.17
C VAL A 44 -3.52 3.54 10.15
N LEU A 45 -4.73 3.27 9.65
CA LEU A 45 -5.40 4.16 8.72
C LEU A 45 -6.32 5.11 9.47
N ARG A 46 -6.19 6.42 9.20
CA ARG A 46 -7.14 7.42 9.71
C ARG A 46 -8.25 7.63 8.70
N GLU A 47 -9.49 7.35 9.09
CA GLU A 47 -10.65 7.62 8.24
C GLU A 47 -10.89 9.13 8.10
N VAL A 48 -11.14 9.56 6.86
CA VAL A 48 -11.44 10.96 6.48
C VAL A 48 -12.62 11.05 5.51
N THR A 49 -13.48 10.02 5.50
CA THR A 49 -14.64 9.92 4.61
C THR A 49 -15.51 11.18 4.60
N PRO A 50 -15.92 11.78 5.74
CA PRO A 50 -16.77 12.98 5.71
C PRO A 50 -16.14 14.17 4.99
N LEU A 51 -14.81 14.32 5.09
CA LEU A 51 -14.09 15.39 4.40
C LEU A 51 -13.98 15.11 2.90
N ALA A 52 -13.75 13.87 2.50
CA ALA A 52 -13.73 13.47 1.09
C ALA A 52 -15.11 13.65 0.43
N GLU A 53 -16.17 13.28 1.13
CA GLU A 53 -17.57 13.48 0.69
C GLU A 53 -17.92 14.96 0.55
N ALA A 54 -17.47 15.81 1.48
CA ALA A 54 -17.63 17.26 1.36
C ALA A 54 -16.95 17.85 0.11
N MET A 55 -15.90 17.18 -0.39
CA MET A 55 -15.25 17.54 -1.67
C MET A 55 -15.96 16.91 -2.88
N GLY A 56 -17.01 16.11 -2.69
CA GLY A 56 -17.74 15.44 -3.76
C GLY A 56 -17.10 14.13 -4.23
N LEU A 57 -16.15 13.57 -3.48
CA LEU A 57 -15.61 12.23 -3.72
C LEU A 57 -16.55 11.16 -3.15
N LYS A 58 -16.63 10.01 -3.82
CA LYS A 58 -17.46 8.85 -3.44
C LYS A 58 -16.59 7.74 -2.84
N GLY A 59 -17.20 6.92 -1.98
CA GLY A 59 -16.54 5.82 -1.30
C GLY A 59 -15.92 6.20 0.05
N LYS A 60 -15.24 5.27 0.69
CA LYS A 60 -14.54 5.52 1.96
C LYS A 60 -13.15 6.09 1.69
N ALA A 61 -12.70 7.02 2.52
CA ALA A 61 -11.38 7.63 2.36
C ALA A 61 -10.53 7.48 3.64
N PHE A 62 -9.27 7.13 3.45
CA PHE A 62 -8.31 6.85 4.51
C PHE A 62 -6.97 7.56 4.24
N LEU A 63 -6.24 7.84 5.30
CA LEU A 63 -4.87 8.36 5.25
C LEU A 63 -3.89 7.38 5.89
N SER A 64 -2.66 7.31 5.36
CA SER A 64 -1.54 6.64 6.03
C SER A 64 -1.22 7.29 7.38
N SER A 65 -0.62 6.51 8.31
CA SER A 65 -0.33 6.96 9.68
C SER A 65 0.48 8.26 9.75
N HIS A 66 1.41 8.48 8.82
CA HIS A 66 2.30 9.66 8.82
C HIS A 66 1.83 10.75 7.86
N PHE A 67 0.62 10.65 7.31
CA PHE A 67 0.10 11.69 6.43
C PHE A 67 -0.12 13.00 7.22
N PRO A 68 0.52 14.11 6.84
CA PRO A 68 0.41 15.36 7.59
C PRO A 68 -1.02 15.89 7.59
N GLY A 69 -1.60 16.10 8.78
CA GLY A 69 -3.01 16.45 8.93
C GLY A 69 -3.42 17.71 8.17
N GLN A 70 -2.55 18.72 8.17
CA GLN A 70 -2.75 19.99 7.48
C GLN A 70 -2.84 19.85 5.95
N LEU A 71 -2.32 18.76 5.37
CA LEU A 71 -2.38 18.50 3.93
C LEU A 71 -3.63 17.74 3.50
N THR A 72 -4.45 17.24 4.44
CA THR A 72 -5.58 16.37 4.13
C THR A 72 -6.56 17.02 3.16
N ARG A 73 -7.02 18.24 3.48
CA ARG A 73 -7.98 18.96 2.65
C ARG A 73 -7.36 19.39 1.30
N PRO A 74 -6.19 20.05 1.26
CA PRO A 74 -5.51 20.36 0.00
C PRO A 74 -5.28 19.13 -0.89
N ALA A 75 -4.96 17.97 -0.32
CA ALA A 75 -4.77 16.74 -1.08
C ALA A 75 -6.04 16.22 -1.74
N LEU A 76 -7.17 16.23 -1.01
CA LEU A 76 -8.46 15.80 -1.55
C LEU A 76 -8.98 16.77 -2.62
N GLU A 77 -8.83 18.08 -2.40
CA GLU A 77 -9.14 19.13 -3.38
C GLU A 77 -8.33 18.92 -4.65
N ARG A 78 -7.00 18.79 -4.52
CA ARG A 78 -6.11 18.59 -5.65
C ARG A 78 -6.37 17.29 -6.38
N LEU A 79 -6.63 16.19 -5.67
CA LEU A 79 -7.00 14.91 -6.29
C LEU A 79 -8.23 15.09 -7.18
N ARG A 80 -9.27 15.75 -6.67
CA ARG A 80 -10.48 16.01 -7.46
C ARG A 80 -10.20 16.85 -8.70
N GLU A 81 -9.41 17.92 -8.56
CA GLU A 81 -9.00 18.75 -9.70
C GLU A 81 -8.28 17.93 -10.77
N VAL A 82 -7.30 17.12 -10.38
CA VAL A 82 -6.55 16.25 -11.31
C VAL A 82 -7.47 15.27 -12.02
N LEU A 83 -8.41 14.67 -11.29
CA LEU A 83 -9.38 13.75 -11.88
C LEU A 83 -10.33 14.47 -12.85
N LEU A 84 -10.77 15.70 -12.56
CA LEU A 84 -11.60 16.48 -13.46
C LEU A 84 -10.85 16.97 -14.69
N ALA A 85 -9.58 17.35 -14.54
CA ALA A 85 -8.75 17.85 -15.64
C ALA A 85 -8.39 16.75 -16.67
N THR A 86 -8.35 15.49 -16.23
CA THR A 86 -7.89 14.35 -17.05
C THR A 86 -9.03 13.57 -17.72
N GLN A 87 -10.21 14.18 -17.94
CA GLN A 87 -11.42 13.48 -18.44
C GLN A 87 -11.21 12.64 -19.72
N GLY A 88 -10.36 13.10 -20.64
CA GLY A 88 -10.02 12.37 -21.88
C GLY A 88 -8.96 11.28 -21.71
N GLU A 89 -8.26 11.23 -20.58
CA GLU A 89 -7.14 10.31 -20.40
C GLU A 89 -7.63 8.91 -19.97
N PRO A 90 -7.22 7.85 -20.69
CA PRO A 90 -7.54 6.47 -20.30
C PRO A 90 -6.98 6.09 -18.93
N ALA A 91 -5.77 6.56 -18.60
CA ALA A 91 -5.05 6.16 -17.39
C ALA A 91 -5.72 6.60 -16.08
N THR A 92 -6.54 7.65 -16.08
CA THR A 92 -7.30 8.11 -14.91
C THR A 92 -8.79 7.73 -14.97
N ARG A 93 -9.22 7.03 -16.03
CA ARG A 93 -10.63 6.67 -16.27
C ARG A 93 -11.23 5.88 -15.11
N ARG A 94 -10.50 4.88 -14.59
CA ARG A 94 -10.94 4.03 -13.48
C ARG A 94 -11.12 4.84 -12.20
N MET A 95 -10.12 5.61 -11.79
CA MET A 95 -10.24 6.50 -10.64
C MET A 95 -11.39 7.49 -10.74
N ARG A 96 -11.64 8.09 -11.91
CA ARG A 96 -12.83 8.95 -12.11
C ARG A 96 -14.14 8.20 -11.92
N ALA A 97 -14.27 7.02 -12.53
CA ALA A 97 -15.46 6.18 -12.43
C ALA A 97 -15.82 5.91 -10.98
N VAL A 98 -14.83 5.49 -10.21
CA VAL A 98 -15.00 5.11 -8.82
C VAL A 98 -15.22 6.33 -7.93
N LEU A 99 -14.31 7.31 -7.98
CA LEU A 99 -14.29 8.41 -7.00
C LEU A 99 -15.23 9.56 -7.32
N LEU A 100 -15.56 9.81 -8.59
CA LEU A 100 -16.47 10.90 -8.95
C LEU A 100 -17.89 10.41 -9.23
N ARG A 101 -18.04 9.19 -9.76
CA ARG A 101 -19.36 8.63 -10.13
C ARG A 101 -19.86 7.54 -9.18
N GLY A 102 -19.01 7.03 -8.29
CA GLY A 102 -19.39 5.97 -7.36
C GLY A 102 -19.60 4.63 -8.04
N GLU A 103 -18.97 4.41 -9.20
CA GLU A 103 -19.01 3.10 -9.86
C GLU A 103 -18.29 2.06 -8.98
N PRO A 104 -18.80 0.82 -8.93
CA PRO A 104 -18.17 -0.24 -8.16
C PRO A 104 -16.80 -0.59 -8.74
N ASP A 105 -15.86 -0.89 -7.87
CA ASP A 105 -14.53 -1.37 -8.23
C ASP A 105 -14.42 -2.86 -7.87
N THR A 106 -15.07 -3.69 -8.67
CA THR A 106 -15.06 -5.15 -8.50
C THR A 106 -13.84 -5.75 -9.18
N LEU A 107 -12.96 -6.35 -8.39
CA LEU A 107 -11.83 -7.10 -8.89
C LEU A 107 -11.66 -8.36 -8.05
N GLU A 108 -11.53 -9.50 -8.73
CA GLU A 108 -11.21 -10.76 -8.07
C GLU A 108 -9.86 -10.62 -7.35
N LEU A 109 -9.80 -11.07 -6.08
CA LEU A 109 -8.63 -10.93 -5.19
C LEU A 109 -7.31 -11.39 -5.83
N VAL A 110 -7.35 -12.46 -6.62
CA VAL A 110 -6.17 -13.02 -7.30
C VAL A 110 -5.71 -12.11 -8.45
N SER A 111 -6.64 -11.61 -9.24
CA SER A 111 -6.35 -10.67 -10.33
C SER A 111 -5.81 -9.36 -9.78
N LEU A 112 -6.35 -8.92 -8.64
CA LEU A 112 -5.87 -7.76 -7.91
C LEU A 112 -4.42 -7.94 -7.44
N ALA A 113 -4.11 -9.07 -6.79
CA ALA A 113 -2.76 -9.31 -6.29
C ALA A 113 -1.72 -9.30 -7.42
N LEU A 114 -2.03 -9.94 -8.56
CA LEU A 114 -1.15 -9.96 -9.73
C LEU A 114 -1.00 -8.58 -10.38
N GLU A 115 -2.10 -7.84 -10.58
CA GLU A 115 -2.06 -6.47 -11.11
C GLU A 115 -1.26 -5.55 -10.19
N LEU A 116 -1.51 -5.59 -8.89
CA LEU A 116 -0.80 -4.77 -7.92
C LEU A 116 0.69 -5.12 -7.91
N TRP A 117 1.09 -6.39 -7.97
CA TRP A 117 2.50 -6.75 -7.88
C TRP A 117 3.32 -6.27 -9.08
N GLY A 118 2.80 -6.43 -10.30
CA GLY A 118 3.48 -5.97 -11.52
C GLY A 118 3.47 -4.44 -11.67
N GLU A 119 2.33 -3.81 -11.43
CA GLU A 119 2.20 -2.37 -11.64
C GLU A 119 2.84 -1.52 -10.55
N THR A 120 2.80 -1.99 -9.29
CA THR A 120 3.42 -1.26 -8.18
C THR A 120 4.90 -1.08 -8.44
N ARG A 121 5.61 -2.09 -8.97
CA ARG A 121 7.06 -1.96 -9.28
C ARG A 121 7.35 -0.87 -10.31
N VAL A 122 6.58 -0.84 -11.41
CA VAL A 122 6.76 0.18 -12.46
C VAL A 122 6.45 1.57 -11.91
N PHE A 123 5.31 1.72 -11.23
CA PHE A 123 4.88 2.98 -10.65
C PHE A 123 5.87 3.49 -9.59
N THR A 124 6.34 2.61 -8.69
CA THR A 124 7.33 2.92 -7.65
C THR A 124 8.67 3.34 -8.24
N ARG A 125 9.14 2.65 -9.30
CA ARG A 125 10.33 3.07 -10.04
C ARG A 125 10.16 4.48 -10.60
N ASP A 126 9.03 4.73 -11.27
CA ASP A 126 8.74 6.02 -11.89
C ASP A 126 8.64 7.14 -10.84
N LEU A 127 8.01 6.84 -9.69
CA LEU A 127 7.92 7.73 -8.53
C LEU A 127 9.30 8.08 -7.96
N ARG A 128 10.20 7.08 -7.82
CA ARG A 128 11.60 7.26 -7.38
C ARG A 128 12.40 8.12 -8.35
N LEU A 129 12.09 8.08 -9.65
CA LEU A 129 12.67 8.95 -10.68
C LEU A 129 12.07 10.37 -10.69
N GLY A 130 11.17 10.69 -9.75
CA GLY A 130 10.52 12.00 -9.69
C GLY A 130 9.34 12.16 -10.65
N MET A 131 8.97 11.11 -11.39
CA MET A 131 7.80 11.17 -12.28
C MET A 131 6.51 11.15 -11.45
N ARG A 132 5.49 11.84 -11.98
CA ARG A 132 4.16 11.97 -11.38
C ARG A 132 3.10 11.58 -12.41
N GLY A 133 1.93 11.19 -11.94
CA GLY A 133 0.82 10.80 -12.80
C GLY A 133 0.21 9.45 -12.42
N PRO A 134 -0.71 8.95 -13.25
CA PRO A 134 -1.45 7.71 -13.00
C PRO A 134 -0.58 6.46 -13.27
N SER A 135 -0.89 5.37 -12.56
CA SER A 135 -0.45 4.03 -12.93
C SER A 135 -1.19 3.54 -14.18
N ARG A 136 -0.68 2.47 -14.80
CA ARG A 136 -1.29 1.89 -16.01
C ARG A 136 -2.71 1.37 -15.78
N SER A 137 -3.00 0.76 -14.62
CA SER A 137 -4.36 0.33 -14.25
C SER A 137 -5.30 1.47 -13.88
N GLY A 138 -4.76 2.68 -13.67
CA GLY A 138 -5.51 3.80 -13.14
C GLY A 138 -6.01 3.63 -11.71
N ARG A 139 -5.40 2.72 -10.94
CA ARG A 139 -5.69 2.52 -9.51
C ARG A 139 -4.82 3.40 -8.63
N THR A 140 -3.66 3.82 -9.11
CA THR A 140 -2.74 4.67 -8.36
C THR A 140 -2.53 5.96 -9.12
N LEU A 141 -2.42 7.08 -8.42
CA LEU A 141 -2.15 8.39 -8.99
C LEU A 141 -1.23 9.15 -8.04
N SER A 142 -0.09 9.62 -8.56
CA SER A 142 0.77 10.55 -7.84
C SER A 142 0.61 11.97 -8.37
N PHE A 143 0.60 12.93 -7.47
CA PHE A 143 0.58 14.35 -7.79
C PHE A 143 1.31 15.14 -6.71
N GLU A 144 1.57 16.41 -6.99
CA GLU A 144 2.29 17.29 -6.07
C GLU A 144 1.36 18.30 -5.41
N LEU A 145 1.67 18.59 -4.15
CA LEU A 145 1.14 19.70 -3.38
C LEU A 145 2.29 20.62 -2.99
N GLN A 146 1.99 21.90 -2.87
CA GLN A 146 2.89 22.86 -2.26
C GLN A 146 2.40 23.16 -0.84
N ALA A 147 3.27 23.02 0.15
CA ALA A 147 2.98 23.33 1.54
C ALA A 147 4.22 23.90 2.22
N ASP A 148 4.07 25.05 2.87
CA ASP A 148 5.17 25.73 3.57
C ASP A 148 6.43 25.91 2.70
N GLY A 149 6.23 26.23 1.41
CA GLY A 149 7.30 26.40 0.44
C GLY A 149 7.98 25.09 -0.01
N LYS A 150 7.50 23.92 0.43
CA LYS A 150 8.02 22.61 0.04
C LYS A 150 7.04 21.88 -0.88
N HIS A 151 7.59 21.13 -1.83
CA HIS A 151 6.82 20.21 -2.66
C HIS A 151 6.65 18.88 -1.92
N VAL A 152 5.40 18.46 -1.73
CA VAL A 152 5.04 17.18 -1.14
C VAL A 152 4.37 16.33 -2.21
N THR A 153 4.96 15.17 -2.49
CA THR A 153 4.32 14.17 -3.36
C THR A 153 3.26 13.42 -2.57
N VAL A 154 2.04 13.39 -3.11
CA VAL A 154 0.92 12.61 -2.59
C VAL A 154 0.65 11.46 -3.55
N VAL A 155 0.38 10.29 -3.00
CA VAL A 155 -0.05 9.10 -3.75
C VAL A 155 -1.45 8.75 -3.31
N ALA A 156 -2.38 8.78 -4.24
CA ALA A 156 -3.73 8.28 -4.09
C ALA A 156 -3.80 6.85 -4.64
N THR A 157 -4.36 5.92 -3.87
CA THR A 157 -4.51 4.52 -4.26
C THR A 157 -5.95 4.06 -4.05
N LEU A 158 -6.55 3.48 -5.08
CA LEU A 158 -7.79 2.73 -4.97
C LEU A 158 -7.51 1.34 -4.41
N VAL A 159 -8.00 1.12 -3.19
CA VAL A 159 -8.02 -0.17 -2.55
C VAL A 159 -9.40 -0.78 -2.80
N PRO A 160 -9.46 -1.97 -3.42
CA PRO A 160 -10.74 -2.63 -3.62
C PRO A 160 -11.27 -3.12 -2.28
N SER A 161 -12.56 -3.41 -2.22
CA SER A 161 -13.21 -4.01 -1.06
C SER A 161 -14.00 -5.22 -1.50
N LEU A 162 -13.97 -6.29 -0.69
CA LEU A 162 -14.83 -7.45 -0.93
C LEU A 162 -16.33 -7.11 -0.86
N LYS A 163 -16.68 -6.03 -0.15
CA LYS A 163 -18.06 -5.54 -0.04
C LYS A 163 -18.45 -4.58 -1.18
N GLY A 164 -17.58 -4.40 -2.19
CA GLY A 164 -17.82 -3.55 -3.36
C GLY A 164 -17.76 -2.04 -3.09
N THR A 165 -17.63 -1.60 -1.83
CA THR A 165 -17.44 -0.17 -1.51
C THR A 165 -15.99 0.22 -1.78
N PRO A 166 -15.72 1.09 -2.76
CA PRO A 166 -14.35 1.48 -3.07
C PRO A 166 -13.73 2.25 -1.90
N ARG A 167 -12.44 2.03 -1.70
CA ARG A 167 -11.66 2.73 -0.68
C ARG A 167 -10.56 3.54 -1.34
N LEU A 168 -10.50 4.82 -1.02
CA LEU A 168 -9.39 5.70 -1.34
C LEU A 168 -8.40 5.70 -0.17
N MET A 169 -7.13 5.41 -0.45
CA MET A 169 -6.04 5.64 0.49
C MET A 169 -5.15 6.76 -0.02
N LEU A 170 -4.86 7.76 0.81
CA LEU A 170 -3.84 8.76 0.54
C LEU A 170 -2.61 8.50 1.42
N SER A 171 -1.44 8.57 0.81
CA SER A 171 -0.16 8.53 1.50
C SER A 171 0.77 9.60 0.95
N THR A 172 1.82 9.94 1.71
CA THR A 172 2.94 10.67 1.12
C THR A 172 3.70 9.75 0.18
N GLY A 173 4.47 10.32 -0.75
CA GLY A 173 5.35 9.54 -1.62
C GLY A 173 6.35 8.70 -0.81
N GLU A 174 6.89 9.28 0.28
CA GLU A 174 7.80 8.57 1.18
C GLU A 174 7.13 7.39 1.90
N ASP A 175 5.93 7.60 2.46
CA ASP A 175 5.16 6.51 3.09
C ASP A 175 4.84 5.40 2.09
N TYR A 176 4.47 5.77 0.86
CA TYR A 176 4.16 4.81 -0.20
C TYR A 176 5.38 3.94 -0.54
N LEU A 177 6.55 4.58 -0.71
CA LEU A 177 7.80 3.89 -1.03
C LEU A 177 8.30 3.01 0.13
N ARG A 178 8.06 3.40 1.38
CA ARG A 178 8.37 2.56 2.56
C ARG A 178 7.45 1.35 2.64
N ALA A 179 6.15 1.53 2.37
CA ALA A 179 5.20 0.42 2.39
C ALA A 179 5.51 -0.62 1.31
N GLU A 180 5.98 -0.21 0.14
CA GLU A 180 6.34 -1.13 -0.96
C GLU A 180 7.44 -2.13 -0.58
N GLN A 181 8.39 -1.74 0.27
CA GLN A 181 9.45 -2.64 0.75
C GLN A 181 8.90 -3.83 1.56
N VAL A 182 7.68 -3.69 2.09
CA VAL A 182 6.97 -4.76 2.82
C VAL A 182 6.13 -5.62 1.87
N LEU A 183 5.79 -5.12 0.68
CA LEU A 183 4.85 -5.73 -0.27
C LEU A 183 5.54 -6.51 -1.40
N ASP A 184 6.83 -6.80 -1.27
CA ASP A 184 7.57 -7.65 -2.21
C ASP A 184 7.07 -9.12 -2.18
N ASP A 185 6.22 -9.49 -1.22
CA ASP A 185 5.53 -10.78 -1.16
C ASP A 185 4.03 -10.63 -1.49
N PRO A 186 3.54 -11.23 -2.61
CA PRO A 186 2.12 -11.18 -2.97
C PRO A 186 1.20 -11.88 -1.95
N ALA A 187 1.72 -12.83 -1.15
CA ALA A 187 0.96 -13.44 -0.06
C ALA A 187 0.72 -12.46 1.10
N ALA A 188 1.74 -11.66 1.45
CA ALA A 188 1.63 -10.62 2.48
C ALA A 188 0.64 -9.50 2.08
N LEU A 189 0.55 -9.19 0.78
CA LEU A 189 -0.46 -8.29 0.21
C LEU A 189 -1.89 -8.80 0.47
N LEU A 190 -2.15 -10.07 0.18
CA LEU A 190 -3.47 -10.69 0.37
C LEU A 190 -3.88 -10.72 1.84
N GLU A 191 -2.96 -11.09 2.74
CA GLU A 191 -3.22 -11.05 4.18
C GLU A 191 -3.52 -9.63 4.68
N SER A 192 -2.80 -8.63 4.17
CA SER A 192 -3.02 -7.23 4.53
C SER A 192 -4.40 -6.72 4.11
N PHE A 193 -4.87 -7.10 2.91
CA PHE A 193 -6.23 -6.75 2.46
C PHE A 193 -7.32 -7.47 3.26
N ALA A 194 -7.12 -8.75 3.58
CA ALA A 194 -8.04 -9.50 4.42
C ALA A 194 -8.16 -8.87 5.82
N LEU A 195 -7.03 -8.46 6.42
CA LEU A 195 -7.01 -7.78 7.72
C LEU A 195 -7.71 -6.41 7.68
N LEU A 196 -7.61 -5.67 6.58
CA LEU A 196 -8.35 -4.41 6.37
C LEU A 196 -9.86 -4.62 6.31
N ASP A 197 -10.32 -5.75 5.75
CA ASP A 197 -11.75 -6.09 5.70
C ASP A 197 -12.30 -6.67 7.03
N MET A 198 -11.45 -7.25 7.88
CA MET A 198 -11.86 -7.87 9.16
C MET A 198 -11.97 -6.91 10.36
N ARG A 199 -11.37 -5.71 10.30
CA ARG A 199 -11.33 -4.76 11.44
C ARG A 199 -12.47 -3.72 11.44
N GLN A 200 -13.54 -3.93 10.68
CA GLN A 200 -14.76 -3.08 10.65
C GLN A 200 -16.00 -3.92 10.92
#